data_AF-A0A7X9RZR9-F1
#
_entry.id   AF-A0A7X9RZR9-F1
#
_cell.length_a   1.000
_cell.length_b   1.000
_cell.length_c   1.000
_cell.angle_alpha   90.00
_cell.angle_beta   90.00
_cell.angle_gamma   90.00
#
_symmetry.space_group_name_H-M   'P 1'
#
loop_
_entity.id
_entity.type
_entity.pdbx_description
1 polymer ?
#
loop_
_entity_poly.entity_id
_entity_poly.type
_entity_poly.pdbx_seq_one_letter_code
_entity_poly.pdbx_strand_id
1 'polypeptide(L)'
;MKQVLVTILILLSQNVFSQIKQMYPNGFSTLYLSAEGEKEFNKNYQAAEVIWEKMSEGTQHEDLSEQEKEVLLKVDETKIDYYSAVGEGCSWYCGGGPKSVTASSFLQSQGKNNYTPENAHDLNFKSAWVEGKEGYGIGEYLLYTFEANSPRINEIIVANGYVKTQSAWENNSRVKKLKLYINDKPYSILNLSDKRAKQFFRIGPIGKFEGENAEKDWTLKFEILEVYEGNKYDDVAISEIFFDGLDVHCFAKGTKVQMSDQTSKNIEDIKAGDLVSYLDRRTQTLKTATVQKMESLMHHHLVTYHFESGVRITATQDHPFQLSEKGWASLRPNQSKQYKGFENTQLIKTGDVFLTGNGNEKLVSIEFLEGHQQTYTISKLSEGDNFIANGFVVGVEELEASEGMVDNKK
;
A
#
# COMPACT_ATOMS: atom_id res chain seq x y z
N MET A 1 70.11 -17.13 -2.21
CA MET A 1 68.98 -16.95 -1.27
C MET A 1 68.32 -15.60 -1.53
N LYS A 2 67.16 -15.61 -2.19
CA LYS A 2 66.04 -14.63 -2.10
C LYS A 2 65.07 -14.87 -3.27
N GLN A 3 64.60 -16.12 -3.36
CA GLN A 3 63.32 -16.46 -3.99
C GLN A 3 62.27 -16.41 -2.88
N VAL A 4 61.72 -15.24 -2.53
CA VAL A 4 60.43 -15.09 -1.83
C VAL A 4 60.06 -13.60 -1.94
N LEU A 5 59.56 -13.13 -3.09
CA LEU A 5 59.01 -11.76 -3.19
C LEU A 5 58.17 -11.53 -4.45
N VAL A 6 57.30 -12.49 -4.82
CA VAL A 6 56.25 -12.23 -5.85
C VAL A 6 54.87 -12.79 -5.45
N THR A 7 54.73 -13.52 -4.34
CA THR A 7 53.46 -14.20 -3.99
C THR A 7 52.69 -13.57 -2.83
N ILE A 8 52.82 -12.26 -2.59
CA ILE A 8 52.04 -11.53 -1.57
C ILE A 8 51.54 -10.19 -2.14
N LEU A 9 51.04 -10.18 -3.38
CA LEU A 9 50.30 -9.03 -3.92
C LEU A 9 49.16 -9.42 -4.88
N ILE A 10 48.64 -10.65 -4.77
CA ILE A 10 47.45 -11.15 -5.51
C ILE A 10 46.40 -11.75 -4.55
N LEU A 11 46.56 -11.61 -3.24
CA LEU A 11 45.66 -12.20 -2.23
C LEU A 11 44.90 -11.16 -1.37
N LEU A 12 44.85 -9.89 -1.80
CA LEU A 12 44.12 -8.83 -1.07
C LEU A 12 43.08 -8.08 -1.92
N SER A 13 42.75 -8.53 -3.14
CA SER A 13 41.63 -7.97 -3.93
C SER A 13 40.36 -8.81 -3.89
N GLN A 14 40.32 -9.89 -3.10
CA GLN A 14 39.12 -10.68 -2.87
C GLN A 14 38.71 -10.52 -1.42
N ASN A 15 37.75 -9.62 -1.16
CA ASN A 15 36.80 -9.61 -0.03
C ASN A 15 36.30 -8.20 0.31
N VAL A 16 35.81 -7.44 -0.68
CA VAL A 16 34.82 -6.37 -0.41
C VAL A 16 33.83 -6.27 -1.58
N PHE A 17 33.30 -7.40 -2.07
CA PHE A 17 31.97 -7.36 -2.67
C PHE A 17 31.03 -7.81 -1.57
N SER A 18 30.39 -6.84 -0.90
CA SER A 18 29.23 -7.15 -0.08
C SER A 18 28.26 -7.92 -0.97
N GLN A 19 28.01 -9.20 -0.66
CA GLN A 19 27.05 -10.00 -1.40
C GLN A 19 25.71 -9.28 -1.35
N ILE A 20 25.11 -9.01 -2.53
CA ILE A 20 23.82 -8.31 -2.61
C ILE A 20 22.79 -9.11 -1.81
N LYS A 21 22.04 -8.41 -0.95
CA LYS A 21 21.02 -9.02 -0.07
C LYS A 21 20.04 -9.88 -0.88
N GLN A 22 19.86 -11.12 -0.46
CA GLN A 22 18.85 -12.01 -1.03
C GLN A 22 17.54 -11.85 -0.25
N MET A 23 16.42 -11.76 -0.98
CA MET A 23 15.08 -11.65 -0.40
C MET A 23 14.17 -12.71 -0.99
N TYR A 24 13.23 -13.18 -0.17
CA TYR A 24 12.24 -14.19 -0.51
C TYR A 24 10.84 -13.67 -0.12
N PRO A 25 9.77 -14.13 -0.78
CA PRO A 25 8.42 -13.74 -0.42
C PRO A 25 8.12 -14.10 1.03
N ASN A 26 7.52 -13.18 1.79
CA ASN A 26 7.03 -13.42 3.14
C ASN A 26 5.55 -13.85 3.18
N GLY A 27 4.87 -13.84 2.02
CA GLY A 27 3.48 -14.24 1.91
C GLY A 27 3.09 -14.50 0.46
N PHE A 28 1.93 -15.14 0.28
CA PHE A 28 1.33 -15.41 -1.03
C PHE A 28 -0.18 -15.20 -1.00
N SER A 29 -0.74 -14.75 -2.12
CA SER A 29 -2.18 -14.74 -2.36
C SER A 29 -2.45 -15.32 -3.75
N THR A 30 -2.98 -16.54 -3.80
CA THR A 30 -3.21 -17.29 -5.05
C THR A 30 -4.24 -16.59 -5.92
N LEU A 31 -3.99 -16.54 -7.23
CA LEU A 31 -4.88 -15.92 -8.21
C LEU A 31 -5.68 -16.99 -8.97
N TYR A 32 -6.98 -17.07 -8.68
CA TYR A 32 -7.92 -18.01 -9.31
C TYR A 32 -8.65 -17.38 -10.50
N LEU A 33 -7.91 -16.71 -11.38
CA LEU A 33 -8.49 -15.98 -12.51
C LEU A 33 -8.76 -16.92 -13.71
N SER A 34 -9.88 -16.75 -14.39
CA SER A 34 -10.17 -17.47 -15.64
C SER A 34 -11.16 -16.70 -16.52
N ALA A 35 -11.23 -17.06 -17.80
CA ALA A 35 -12.20 -16.47 -18.71
C ALA A 35 -13.64 -16.88 -18.34
N GLU A 36 -13.81 -18.08 -17.79
CA GLU A 36 -15.08 -18.57 -17.26
C GLU A 36 -15.48 -17.79 -16.00
N GLY A 37 -14.53 -17.54 -15.10
CA GLY A 37 -14.74 -16.76 -13.88
C GLY A 37 -15.11 -15.32 -14.17
N GLU A 38 -14.47 -14.67 -15.16
CA GLU A 38 -14.85 -13.33 -15.63
C GLU A 38 -16.30 -13.32 -16.14
N LYS A 39 -16.69 -14.32 -16.95
CA LYS A 39 -18.07 -14.41 -17.47
C LYS A 39 -19.09 -14.59 -16.36
N GLU A 40 -18.80 -15.45 -15.39
CA GLU A 40 -19.67 -15.70 -14.23
C GLU A 40 -19.79 -14.45 -13.35
N PHE A 41 -18.67 -13.79 -13.06
CA PHE A 41 -18.61 -12.53 -12.33
C PHE A 41 -19.52 -11.47 -12.98
N ASN A 42 -19.33 -11.23 -14.27
CA ASN A 42 -20.12 -10.24 -15.02
C ASN A 42 -21.61 -10.59 -15.06
N LYS A 43 -21.95 -11.87 -15.20
CA LYS A 43 -23.34 -12.34 -15.17
C LYS A 43 -23.99 -12.09 -13.80
N ASN A 44 -23.27 -12.35 -12.71
CA ASN A 44 -23.79 -12.14 -11.35
C ASN A 44 -24.02 -10.64 -11.08
N TYR A 45 -23.10 -9.77 -11.49
CA TYR A 45 -23.27 -8.32 -11.35
C TYR A 45 -24.42 -7.77 -12.20
N GLN A 46 -24.58 -8.23 -13.45
CA GLN A 46 -25.74 -7.84 -14.27
C GLN A 46 -27.08 -8.23 -13.62
N ALA A 47 -27.13 -9.39 -12.95
CA ALA A 47 -28.32 -9.81 -12.22
C ALA A 47 -28.56 -8.94 -10.96
N ALA A 48 -27.49 -8.56 -10.25
CA ALA A 48 -27.58 -7.68 -9.09
C ALA A 48 -27.99 -6.24 -9.44
N GLU A 49 -27.52 -5.70 -10.57
CA GLU A 49 -27.88 -4.37 -11.07
C GLU A 49 -29.40 -4.21 -11.24
N VAL A 50 -30.08 -5.23 -11.76
CA VAL A 50 -31.56 -5.24 -11.88
C VAL A 50 -32.25 -5.17 -10.52
N ILE A 51 -31.67 -5.83 -9.50
CA ILE A 51 -32.21 -5.82 -8.14
C ILE A 51 -31.97 -4.46 -7.46
N TRP A 52 -30.78 -3.89 -7.62
CA TRP A 52 -30.46 -2.57 -7.09
C TRP A 52 -31.29 -1.46 -7.74
N GLU A 53 -31.59 -1.56 -9.04
CA GLU A 53 -32.53 -0.65 -9.71
C GLU A 53 -33.92 -0.72 -9.07
N LYS A 54 -34.46 -1.93 -8.87
CA LYS A 54 -35.74 -2.16 -8.17
C LYS A 54 -35.74 -1.60 -6.73
N MET A 55 -34.62 -1.72 -6.02
CA MET A 55 -34.47 -1.15 -4.68
C MET A 55 -34.41 0.39 -4.71
N SER A 56 -33.76 0.97 -5.72
CA SER A 56 -33.69 2.42 -5.91
C SER A 56 -35.07 3.05 -6.20
N GLU A 57 -35.99 2.26 -6.76
CA GLU A 57 -37.39 2.65 -7.00
C GLU A 57 -38.30 2.51 -5.74
N GLY A 58 -37.73 2.10 -4.59
CA GLY A 58 -38.41 2.10 -3.29
C GLY A 58 -38.70 0.73 -2.70
N THR A 59 -38.29 -0.36 -3.36
CA THR A 59 -38.39 -1.71 -2.79
C THR A 59 -37.41 -1.87 -1.63
N GLN A 60 -37.91 -2.24 -0.45
CA GLN A 60 -37.04 -2.51 0.70
C GLN A 60 -36.38 -3.87 0.58
N HIS A 61 -35.23 -4.04 1.23
CA HIS A 61 -34.48 -5.31 1.19
C HIS A 61 -35.32 -6.49 1.75
N GLU A 62 -36.17 -6.23 2.76
CA GLU A 62 -37.04 -7.28 3.32
C GLU A 62 -38.06 -7.82 2.32
N ASP A 63 -38.45 -7.01 1.33
CA ASP A 63 -39.46 -7.32 0.32
C ASP A 63 -38.89 -8.06 -0.90
N LEU A 64 -37.58 -8.28 -0.94
CA LEU A 64 -36.93 -9.08 -1.97
C LEU A 64 -37.30 -10.57 -1.83
N SER A 65 -37.47 -11.24 -2.97
CA SER A 65 -37.58 -12.70 -3.01
C SER A 65 -36.29 -13.37 -2.54
N GLU A 66 -36.40 -14.61 -2.07
CA GLU A 66 -35.22 -15.38 -1.64
C GLU A 66 -34.21 -15.56 -2.78
N GLN A 67 -34.68 -15.70 -4.02
CA GLN A 67 -33.79 -15.76 -5.19
C GLN A 67 -33.03 -14.44 -5.42
N GLU A 68 -33.68 -13.29 -5.24
CA GLU A 68 -33.03 -11.98 -5.36
C GLU A 68 -31.98 -11.80 -4.25
N LYS A 69 -32.30 -12.18 -3.00
CA LYS A 69 -31.34 -12.16 -1.89
C LYS A 69 -30.14 -13.06 -2.17
N GLU A 70 -30.35 -14.26 -2.69
CA GLU A 70 -29.26 -15.17 -3.09
C GLU A 70 -28.36 -14.62 -4.20
N VAL A 71 -28.89 -13.79 -5.11
CA VAL A 71 -28.07 -13.10 -6.13
C VAL A 71 -27.21 -12.03 -5.48
N LEU A 72 -27.76 -11.22 -4.59
CA LEU A 72 -27.00 -10.19 -3.87
C LEU A 72 -25.89 -10.78 -3.01
N LEU A 73 -26.08 -11.98 -2.43
CA LEU A 73 -25.02 -12.69 -1.68
C LEU A 73 -23.82 -13.13 -2.53
N LYS A 74 -23.92 -13.11 -3.86
CA LYS A 74 -22.86 -13.54 -4.79
C LYS A 74 -22.02 -12.37 -5.32
N VAL A 75 -22.39 -11.14 -5.00
CA VAL A 75 -21.71 -9.93 -5.45
C VAL A 75 -21.32 -9.08 -4.25
N ASP A 76 -20.33 -8.21 -4.45
CA ASP A 76 -20.06 -7.13 -3.51
C ASP A 76 -20.90 -5.92 -3.93
N GLU A 77 -21.26 -5.06 -2.98
CA GLU A 77 -21.95 -3.80 -3.27
C GLU A 77 -21.03 -2.83 -4.05
N THR A 78 -19.72 -3.02 -3.92
CA THR A 78 -18.66 -2.31 -4.65
C THR A 78 -18.26 -3.09 -5.90
N LYS A 79 -18.63 -2.59 -7.08
CA LYS A 79 -18.34 -3.26 -8.37
C LYS A 79 -16.89 -3.04 -8.79
N ILE A 80 -16.00 -3.87 -8.23
CA ILE A 80 -14.59 -3.93 -8.63
C ILE A 80 -14.44 -4.78 -9.89
N ASP A 81 -13.54 -4.41 -10.82
CA ASP A 81 -13.22 -5.26 -11.98
C ASP A 81 -12.70 -6.65 -11.53
N TYR A 82 -13.14 -7.73 -12.20
CA TYR A 82 -12.76 -9.11 -11.85
C TYR A 82 -11.24 -9.33 -11.79
N TYR A 83 -10.48 -8.56 -12.57
CA TYR A 83 -9.02 -8.61 -12.64
C TYR A 83 -8.32 -7.55 -11.79
N SER A 84 -9.04 -6.76 -11.00
CA SER A 84 -8.43 -5.69 -10.21
C SER A 84 -7.40 -6.25 -9.20
N ALA A 85 -6.20 -5.68 -9.21
CA ALA A 85 -5.11 -6.07 -8.30
C ALA A 85 -5.34 -5.57 -6.87
N VAL A 86 -6.07 -4.46 -6.77
CA VAL A 86 -6.41 -3.74 -5.54
C VAL A 86 -7.94 -3.59 -5.49
N GLY A 87 -8.55 -3.77 -4.31
CA GLY A 87 -10.01 -3.57 -4.15
C GLY A 87 -10.39 -2.10 -4.12
N GLU A 88 -11.70 -1.79 -4.03
CA GLU A 88 -12.28 -0.42 -3.95
C GLU A 88 -11.94 0.37 -2.65
N GLY A 89 -10.85 0.00 -1.95
CA GLY A 89 -10.41 0.62 -0.71
C GLY A 89 -9.29 1.65 -0.85
N CYS A 90 -9.00 2.34 0.27
CA CYS A 90 -7.70 3.00 0.42
C CYS A 90 -6.58 1.98 0.20
N SER A 91 -5.71 2.33 -0.73
CA SER A 91 -4.44 1.65 -0.97
C SER A 91 -3.33 2.67 -0.78
N TRP A 92 -2.08 2.20 -0.71
CA TRP A 92 -0.93 3.10 -0.71
C TRP A 92 -0.94 4.12 -1.86
N TYR A 93 -1.53 3.72 -2.99
CA TYR A 93 -1.73 4.60 -4.13
C TYR A 93 -2.54 5.85 -3.83
N CYS A 94 -3.35 5.87 -2.76
CA CYS A 94 -4.04 7.04 -2.24
C CYS A 94 -3.13 8.21 -1.87
N GLY A 95 -1.90 7.96 -1.43
CA GLY A 95 -0.90 9.02 -1.20
C GLY A 95 -0.08 9.38 -2.45
N GLY A 96 -0.32 8.70 -3.57
CA GLY A 96 0.46 8.79 -4.79
C GLY A 96 1.13 7.46 -5.15
N GLY A 97 1.56 7.35 -6.40
CA GLY A 97 2.28 6.18 -6.94
C GLY A 97 3.52 6.61 -7.72
N PRO A 98 4.12 5.72 -8.53
CA PRO A 98 5.14 6.13 -9.48
C PRO A 98 4.52 7.14 -10.46
N LYS A 99 5.23 8.23 -10.74
CA LYS A 99 4.83 9.19 -11.78
C LYS A 99 5.04 8.67 -13.20
N SER A 100 5.88 7.63 -13.35
CA SER A 100 6.06 6.93 -14.63
C SER A 100 6.61 5.53 -14.41
N VAL A 101 6.18 4.61 -15.28
CA VAL A 101 6.72 3.26 -15.42
C VAL A 101 7.25 3.12 -16.84
N THR A 102 8.50 2.71 -16.98
CA THR A 102 9.16 2.52 -18.29
C THR A 102 9.87 1.17 -18.33
N ALA A 103 10.33 0.74 -19.50
CA ALA A 103 11.08 -0.51 -19.66
C ALA A 103 12.29 -0.33 -20.60
N SER A 104 13.24 -1.25 -20.52
CA SER A 104 14.29 -1.41 -21.54
C SER A 104 13.74 -1.74 -22.92
N SER A 105 12.70 -2.57 -22.96
CA SER A 105 11.95 -2.93 -24.16
C SER A 105 10.56 -3.46 -23.80
N PHE A 106 9.72 -3.64 -24.81
CA PHE A 106 8.46 -4.36 -24.67
C PHE A 106 8.06 -4.99 -26.01
N LEU A 107 7.33 -6.10 -25.94
CA LEU A 107 6.83 -6.82 -27.11
C LEU A 107 5.83 -5.97 -27.87
N GLN A 108 5.89 -6.03 -29.20
CA GLN A 108 4.93 -5.34 -30.06
C GLN A 108 3.51 -5.89 -29.84
N SER A 109 2.51 -5.01 -29.95
CA SER A 109 1.11 -5.37 -29.80
C SER A 109 0.69 -6.50 -30.75
N GLN A 110 -0.14 -7.40 -30.24
CA GLN A 110 -0.65 -8.56 -30.99
C GLN A 110 -2.18 -8.63 -30.88
N GLY A 111 -2.85 -8.43 -32.02
CA GLY A 111 -4.31 -8.37 -32.05
C GLY A 111 -4.84 -7.23 -31.18
N LYS A 112 -5.58 -7.56 -30.13
CA LYS A 112 -6.12 -6.59 -29.16
C LYS A 112 -5.22 -6.36 -27.94
N ASN A 113 -4.17 -7.16 -27.76
CA ASN A 113 -3.29 -7.03 -26.61
C ASN A 113 -2.14 -6.07 -26.96
N ASN A 114 -1.74 -5.28 -25.99
CA ASN A 114 -0.47 -4.56 -25.96
C ASN A 114 0.31 -5.03 -24.72
N TYR A 115 1.60 -4.72 -24.66
CA TYR A 115 2.50 -5.22 -23.63
C TYR A 115 3.40 -4.12 -23.04
N THR A 116 2.90 -2.89 -23.02
CA THR A 116 3.67 -1.71 -22.61
C THR A 116 4.06 -1.79 -21.13
N PRO A 117 5.12 -1.08 -20.68
CA PRO A 117 5.55 -1.10 -19.29
C PRO A 117 4.47 -0.72 -18.27
N GLU A 118 3.51 0.14 -18.64
CA GLU A 118 2.41 0.56 -17.78
C GLU A 118 1.53 -0.62 -17.36
N ASN A 119 1.43 -1.66 -18.19
CA ASN A 119 0.67 -2.88 -17.87
C ASN A 119 1.30 -3.70 -16.74
N ALA A 120 2.50 -3.36 -16.24
CA ALA A 120 3.05 -3.95 -15.02
C ALA A 120 2.66 -3.15 -13.76
N HIS A 121 1.79 -2.15 -13.89
CA HIS A 121 1.36 -1.26 -12.81
C HIS A 121 0.02 -0.58 -13.05
N ASP A 122 -0.82 -1.15 -13.92
CA ASP A 122 -2.17 -0.61 -14.20
C ASP A 122 -3.20 -1.14 -13.18
N LEU A 123 -2.72 -1.93 -12.20
CA LEU A 123 -3.51 -2.59 -11.17
C LEU A 123 -4.56 -3.53 -11.76
N ASN A 124 -4.26 -4.14 -12.91
CA ASN A 124 -5.16 -5.03 -13.63
C ASN A 124 -4.47 -6.32 -14.08
N PHE A 125 -4.80 -7.44 -13.43
CA PHE A 125 -4.27 -8.76 -13.75
C PHE A 125 -4.61 -9.31 -15.15
N LYS A 126 -5.44 -8.61 -15.94
CA LYS A 126 -5.75 -8.96 -17.32
C LYS A 126 -4.67 -8.52 -18.30
N SER A 127 -3.88 -7.51 -17.95
CA SER A 127 -2.76 -7.01 -18.72
C SER A 127 -1.43 -7.60 -18.21
N ALA A 128 -0.36 -7.35 -18.96
CA ALA A 128 1.01 -7.62 -18.53
C ALA A 128 1.98 -6.79 -19.37
N TRP A 129 3.09 -6.40 -18.75
CA TRP A 129 4.30 -6.11 -19.51
C TRP A 129 4.90 -7.43 -19.99
N VAL A 130 5.33 -7.44 -21.25
CA VAL A 130 6.11 -8.52 -21.85
C VAL A 130 7.31 -7.86 -22.49
N GLU A 131 8.50 -8.31 -22.14
CA GLU A 131 9.74 -7.78 -22.71
C GLU A 131 9.83 -8.06 -24.22
N GLY A 132 10.61 -7.25 -24.96
CA GLY A 132 10.64 -7.28 -26.43
C GLY A 132 11.92 -7.82 -27.04
N LYS A 133 12.79 -8.43 -26.24
CA LYS A 133 14.08 -8.98 -26.66
C LYS A 133 13.92 -10.45 -27.04
N GLU A 134 14.59 -10.87 -28.10
CA GLU A 134 14.62 -12.29 -28.48
C GLU A 134 15.23 -13.15 -27.35
N GLY A 135 14.58 -14.27 -27.02
CA GLY A 135 14.98 -15.14 -25.92
C GLY A 135 14.25 -14.84 -24.61
N TYR A 136 14.95 -15.06 -23.49
CA TYR A 136 14.36 -15.00 -22.15
C TYR A 136 14.47 -13.62 -21.47
N GLY A 137 14.63 -12.54 -22.22
CA GLY A 137 14.68 -11.18 -21.65
C GLY A 137 15.75 -10.94 -20.56
N ILE A 138 16.81 -11.74 -20.46
CA ILE A 138 17.82 -11.56 -19.41
C ILE A 138 18.49 -10.19 -19.57
N GLY A 139 18.51 -9.41 -18.49
CA GLY A 139 18.98 -8.02 -18.45
C GLY A 139 17.92 -6.98 -18.81
N GLU A 140 16.73 -7.38 -19.30
CA GLU A 140 15.61 -6.48 -19.49
C GLU A 140 15.07 -6.03 -18.13
N TYR A 141 14.49 -4.83 -18.09
CA TYR A 141 14.06 -4.23 -16.82
C TYR A 141 12.83 -3.36 -16.95
N LEU A 142 12.11 -3.24 -15.83
CA LEU A 142 11.14 -2.19 -15.55
C LEU A 142 11.78 -1.11 -14.67
N LEU A 143 11.47 0.16 -14.94
CA LEU A 143 11.94 1.32 -14.19
C LEU A 143 10.74 2.16 -13.73
N TYR A 144 10.58 2.24 -12.42
CA TYR A 144 9.57 3.05 -11.73
C TYR A 144 10.22 4.33 -11.25
N THR A 145 9.63 5.48 -11.59
CA THR A 145 10.09 6.79 -11.12
C THR A 145 9.06 7.40 -10.20
N PHE A 146 9.49 7.90 -9.05
CA PHE A 146 8.67 8.50 -8.02
C PHE A 146 9.08 9.95 -7.81
N GLU A 147 8.13 10.77 -7.37
CA GLU A 147 8.43 12.14 -6.95
C GLU A 147 9.18 12.13 -5.61
N ALA A 148 9.94 13.19 -5.34
CA ALA A 148 10.68 13.34 -4.09
C ALA A 148 9.81 13.14 -2.83
N ASN A 149 8.57 13.65 -2.89
CA ASN A 149 7.60 13.62 -1.81
C ASN A 149 6.60 12.45 -1.89
N SER A 150 6.80 11.49 -2.81
CA SER A 150 5.96 10.28 -2.82
C SER A 150 6.03 9.58 -1.46
N PRO A 151 4.92 8.95 -1.00
CA PRO A 151 4.91 8.19 0.24
C PRO A 151 6.02 7.13 0.25
N ARG A 152 6.46 6.70 1.43
CA ARG A 152 7.50 5.66 1.51
C ARG A 152 6.91 4.29 1.17
N ILE A 153 7.66 3.47 0.43
CA ILE A 153 7.34 2.07 0.16
C ILE A 153 7.99 1.21 1.25
N ASN A 154 7.25 0.25 1.81
CA ASN A 154 7.81 -0.79 2.70
C ASN A 154 7.46 -2.22 2.25
N GLU A 155 6.66 -2.37 1.20
CA GLU A 155 6.32 -3.66 0.62
C GLU A 155 6.27 -3.60 -0.91
N ILE A 156 6.89 -4.58 -1.54
CA ILE A 156 6.84 -4.80 -2.99
C ILE A 156 6.02 -6.06 -3.22
N ILE A 157 5.03 -5.98 -4.09
CA ILE A 157 4.11 -7.07 -4.41
C ILE A 157 4.24 -7.39 -5.88
N VAL A 158 4.55 -8.66 -6.20
CA VAL A 158 4.74 -9.08 -7.60
C VAL A 158 3.71 -10.15 -7.99
N ALA A 159 2.97 -9.91 -9.07
CA ALA A 159 2.20 -10.92 -9.80
C ALA A 159 3.01 -11.39 -11.01
N ASN A 160 3.77 -12.46 -10.81
CA ASN A 160 4.79 -12.94 -11.73
C ASN A 160 4.20 -13.80 -12.86
N GLY A 161 4.56 -13.51 -14.11
CA GLY A 161 3.98 -14.14 -15.31
C GLY A 161 2.73 -13.42 -15.83
N TYR A 162 2.17 -13.92 -16.93
CA TYR A 162 0.91 -13.41 -17.48
C TYR A 162 -0.29 -14.06 -16.78
N VAL A 163 -0.73 -13.48 -15.66
CA VAL A 163 -1.59 -14.19 -14.71
C VAL A 163 -3.07 -14.26 -15.10
N LYS A 164 -3.51 -13.67 -16.22
CA LYS A 164 -4.94 -13.58 -16.60
C LYS A 164 -5.66 -14.93 -16.74
N THR A 165 -4.95 -15.98 -17.15
CA THR A 165 -5.45 -17.37 -17.22
C THR A 165 -4.34 -18.35 -16.89
N GLN A 166 -4.70 -19.58 -16.49
CA GLN A 166 -3.72 -20.64 -16.23
C GLN A 166 -2.82 -20.89 -17.46
N SER A 167 -3.44 -21.01 -18.63
CA SER A 167 -2.72 -21.28 -19.87
C SER A 167 -1.80 -20.12 -20.27
N ALA A 168 -2.20 -18.86 -20.06
CA ALA A 168 -1.32 -17.72 -20.34
C ALA A 168 -0.08 -17.74 -19.43
N TRP A 169 -0.28 -18.03 -18.14
CA TRP A 169 0.80 -18.08 -17.15
C TRP A 169 1.79 -19.22 -17.41
N GLU A 170 1.31 -20.41 -17.78
CA GLU A 170 2.17 -21.57 -18.09
C GLU A 170 2.94 -21.40 -19.40
N ASN A 171 2.31 -20.81 -20.42
CA ASN A 171 2.88 -20.73 -21.76
C ASN A 171 3.96 -19.66 -21.92
N ASN A 172 3.94 -18.59 -21.11
CA ASN A 172 4.94 -17.51 -21.16
C ASN A 172 6.00 -17.72 -20.08
N SER A 173 7.23 -17.30 -20.32
CA SER A 173 8.26 -17.36 -19.29
C SER A 173 7.93 -16.42 -18.11
N ARG A 174 8.46 -16.78 -16.94
CA ARG A 174 8.21 -16.09 -15.67
C ARG A 174 9.53 -15.75 -15.02
N VAL A 175 9.60 -14.69 -14.23
CA VAL A 175 10.85 -14.32 -13.59
C VAL A 175 11.14 -15.23 -12.40
N LYS A 176 12.37 -15.73 -12.28
CA LYS A 176 12.85 -16.44 -11.09
C LYS A 176 13.60 -15.49 -10.15
N LYS A 177 14.40 -14.57 -10.70
CA LYS A 177 15.15 -13.58 -9.92
C LYS A 177 15.06 -12.19 -10.55
N LEU A 178 14.65 -11.22 -9.75
CA LEU A 178 14.77 -9.79 -10.07
C LEU A 178 15.89 -9.16 -9.26
N LYS A 179 16.73 -8.34 -9.89
CA LYS A 179 17.65 -7.45 -9.20
C LYS A 179 16.98 -6.10 -9.01
N LEU A 180 16.81 -5.70 -7.76
CA LEU A 180 16.27 -4.41 -7.38
C LEU A 180 17.40 -3.40 -7.23
N TYR A 181 17.24 -2.25 -7.87
CA TYR A 181 18.09 -1.07 -7.67
C TYR A 181 17.26 0.08 -7.08
N ILE A 182 17.89 0.90 -6.24
CA ILE A 182 17.37 2.18 -5.78
C ILE A 182 18.31 3.27 -6.29
N ASN A 183 17.82 4.22 -7.08
CA ASN A 183 18.65 5.29 -7.66
C ASN A 183 19.92 4.73 -8.33
N ASP A 184 19.73 3.72 -9.19
CA ASP A 184 20.78 2.96 -9.91
C ASP A 184 21.82 2.22 -9.05
N LYS A 185 21.67 2.22 -7.72
CA LYS A 185 22.52 1.43 -6.82
C LYS A 185 21.86 0.06 -6.56
N PRO A 186 22.57 -1.06 -6.76
CA PRO A 186 22.04 -2.38 -6.42
C PRO A 186 21.62 -2.45 -4.96
N TYR A 187 20.40 -2.92 -4.69
CA TYR A 187 19.84 -3.01 -3.35
C TYR A 187 19.66 -4.47 -2.91
N SER A 188 18.93 -5.27 -3.67
CA SER A 188 18.65 -6.67 -3.33
C SER A 188 18.37 -7.53 -4.56
N ILE A 189 18.42 -8.86 -4.39
CA ILE A 189 17.86 -9.82 -5.34
C ILE A 189 16.57 -10.38 -4.75
N LEU A 190 15.45 -10.18 -5.44
CA LEU A 190 14.16 -10.77 -5.10
C LEU A 190 14.06 -12.14 -5.77
N ASN A 191 13.97 -13.20 -4.98
CA ASN A 191 13.84 -14.58 -5.45
C ASN A 191 12.36 -14.95 -5.51
N LEU A 192 11.77 -14.96 -6.70
CA LEU A 192 10.35 -15.25 -6.89
C LEU A 192 10.11 -16.76 -6.93
N SER A 193 9.03 -17.21 -6.29
CA SER A 193 8.55 -18.58 -6.42
C SER A 193 7.78 -18.77 -7.73
N ASP A 194 7.86 -19.94 -8.35
CA ASP A 194 7.07 -20.28 -9.54
C ASP A 194 5.61 -20.56 -9.17
N LYS A 195 4.87 -19.49 -8.84
CA LYS A 195 3.47 -19.55 -8.41
C LYS A 195 2.66 -18.46 -9.07
N ARG A 196 1.48 -18.84 -9.56
CA ARG A 196 0.45 -17.91 -10.05
C ARG A 196 -0.28 -17.24 -8.87
N ALA A 197 0.42 -16.33 -8.22
CA ALA A 197 0.02 -15.67 -6.99
C ALA A 197 0.65 -14.28 -6.90
N LYS A 198 0.04 -13.39 -6.09
CA LYS A 198 0.76 -12.23 -5.54
C LYS A 198 1.85 -12.75 -4.59
N GLN A 199 3.04 -12.19 -4.69
CA GLN A 199 4.18 -12.50 -3.83
C GLN A 199 4.64 -11.24 -3.11
N PHE A 200 4.66 -11.27 -1.79
CA PHE A 200 4.88 -10.09 -0.96
C PHE A 200 6.33 -10.04 -0.45
N PHE A 201 7.00 -8.91 -0.63
CA PHE A 201 8.38 -8.67 -0.21
C PHE A 201 8.45 -7.43 0.68
N ARG A 202 8.56 -7.64 1.99
CA ARG A 202 8.75 -6.58 3.00
C ARG A 202 10.18 -6.09 2.95
N ILE A 203 10.32 -4.78 2.86
CA ILE A 203 11.58 -4.05 2.78
C ILE A 203 11.59 -2.96 3.87
N GLY A 204 12.79 -2.48 4.22
CA GLY A 204 12.88 -1.23 4.98
C GLY A 204 12.26 -0.09 4.17
N PRO A 205 11.75 0.98 4.81
CA PRO A 205 11.12 2.10 4.12
C PRO A 205 12.04 2.72 3.06
N ILE A 206 11.53 2.89 1.83
CA ILE A 206 12.21 3.55 0.70
C ILE A 206 11.41 4.79 0.30
N GLY A 207 12.08 5.92 0.08
CA GLY A 207 11.47 7.21 -0.26
C GLY A 207 11.72 8.25 0.82
N LYS A 208 11.27 9.50 0.61
CA LYS A 208 11.54 10.66 1.48
C LYS A 208 13.01 10.72 1.95
N PHE A 209 13.93 10.68 0.99
CA PHE A 209 15.37 10.72 1.29
C PHE A 209 15.75 12.04 1.96
N GLU A 210 16.81 12.05 2.76
CA GLU A 210 17.28 13.28 3.42
C GLU A 210 18.50 13.89 2.70
N GLY A 211 18.88 15.11 3.09
CA GLY A 211 20.08 15.78 2.59
C GLY A 211 19.97 16.17 1.11
N GLU A 212 21.03 15.91 0.33
CA GLU A 212 21.12 16.31 -1.08
C GLU A 212 20.10 15.62 -2.01
N ASN A 213 19.35 14.63 -1.52
CA ASN A 213 18.35 13.88 -2.27
C ASN A 213 16.91 14.20 -1.82
N ALA A 214 16.71 15.12 -0.87
CA ALA A 214 15.39 15.40 -0.30
C ALA A 214 14.37 15.96 -1.29
N GLU A 215 14.83 16.68 -2.31
CA GLU A 215 13.95 17.27 -3.33
C GLU A 215 14.11 16.58 -4.70
N LYS A 216 14.79 15.43 -4.75
CA LYS A 216 15.01 14.71 -6.00
C LYS A 216 14.04 13.56 -6.14
N ASP A 217 13.51 13.41 -7.36
CA ASP A 217 12.87 12.18 -7.78
C ASP A 217 13.79 10.99 -7.56
N TRP A 218 13.20 9.83 -7.35
CA TRP A 218 13.93 8.61 -7.09
C TRP A 218 13.34 7.44 -7.87
N THR A 219 14.14 6.38 -8.04
CA THR A 219 13.79 5.28 -8.94
C THR A 219 13.94 3.92 -8.28
N LEU A 220 13.05 3.01 -8.68
CA LEU A 220 13.20 1.56 -8.50
C LEU A 220 13.36 0.90 -9.86
N LYS A 221 14.43 0.13 -10.04
CA LYS A 221 14.65 -0.67 -11.26
C LYS A 221 14.61 -2.15 -10.91
N PHE A 222 13.84 -2.92 -11.68
CA PHE A 222 13.68 -4.36 -11.54
C PHE A 222 14.25 -5.04 -12.79
N GLU A 223 15.47 -5.56 -12.69
CA GLU A 223 16.18 -6.22 -13.80
C GLU A 223 16.02 -7.74 -13.72
N ILE A 224 15.70 -8.38 -14.82
CA ILE A 224 15.56 -9.83 -14.94
C ILE A 224 16.95 -10.49 -14.91
N LEU A 225 17.21 -11.32 -13.89
CA LEU A 225 18.46 -12.08 -13.78
C LEU A 225 18.33 -13.54 -14.18
N GLU A 226 17.17 -14.14 -13.93
CA GLU A 226 16.93 -15.56 -14.17
C GLU A 226 15.43 -15.81 -14.36
N VAL A 227 15.06 -16.81 -15.16
CA VAL A 227 13.67 -17.12 -15.50
C VAL A 227 13.29 -18.58 -15.17
N TYR A 228 11.99 -18.82 -15.16
CA TYR A 228 11.35 -20.10 -15.39
C TYR A 228 10.83 -20.11 -16.83
N GLU A 229 11.19 -21.13 -17.61
CA GLU A 229 10.85 -21.20 -19.04
C GLU A 229 9.35 -21.45 -19.24
N GLY A 230 8.73 -20.72 -20.16
CA GLY A 230 7.36 -20.96 -20.60
C GLY A 230 7.24 -22.27 -21.39
N ASN A 231 6.05 -22.87 -21.37
CA ASN A 231 5.77 -24.08 -22.17
C ASN A 231 5.77 -23.83 -23.68
N LYS A 232 5.65 -22.55 -24.11
CA LYS A 232 5.47 -22.20 -25.53
C LYS A 232 6.29 -20.99 -25.98
N TYR A 233 6.37 -19.96 -25.15
CA TYR A 233 7.05 -18.70 -25.48
C TYR A 233 8.21 -18.49 -24.51
N ASP A 234 9.34 -18.06 -25.06
CA ASP A 234 10.50 -17.59 -24.30
C ASP A 234 10.27 -16.21 -23.69
N ASP A 235 9.41 -15.39 -24.31
CA ASP A 235 8.97 -14.08 -23.82
C ASP A 235 8.64 -14.08 -22.31
N VAL A 236 9.25 -13.17 -21.56
CA VAL A 236 9.00 -13.03 -20.12
C VAL A 236 7.87 -12.04 -19.85
N ALA A 237 6.88 -12.47 -19.09
CA ALA A 237 5.75 -11.64 -18.70
C ALA A 237 5.77 -11.28 -17.20
N ILE A 238 5.36 -10.05 -16.88
CA ILE A 238 5.02 -9.62 -15.53
C ILE A 238 3.67 -8.90 -15.60
N SER A 239 2.66 -9.47 -14.94
CA SER A 239 1.36 -8.81 -14.85
C SER A 239 1.37 -7.62 -13.90
N GLU A 240 2.06 -7.70 -12.75
CA GLU A 240 2.12 -6.56 -11.84
C GLU A 240 3.40 -6.56 -11.01
N ILE A 241 4.00 -5.38 -10.81
CA ILE A 241 4.84 -5.04 -9.66
C ILE A 241 4.23 -3.80 -9.05
N PHE A 242 3.62 -3.93 -7.88
CA PHE A 242 2.93 -2.83 -7.19
C PHE A 242 3.37 -2.76 -5.73
N PHE A 243 2.94 -1.71 -5.04
CA PHE A 243 3.55 -1.30 -3.79
C PHE A 243 2.50 -1.11 -2.69
N ASP A 244 2.96 -1.37 -1.47
CA ASP A 244 2.32 -0.90 -0.25
C ASP A 244 3.38 -0.17 0.59
N GLY A 245 2.92 0.61 1.57
CA GLY A 245 3.82 1.50 2.25
C GLY A 245 3.22 2.30 3.39
N LEU A 246 3.93 3.38 3.66
CA LEU A 246 3.77 4.24 4.82
C LEU A 246 3.29 5.62 4.39
N ASP A 247 3.05 6.45 5.40
CA ASP A 247 2.70 7.86 5.25
C ASP A 247 1.30 8.09 4.65
N VAL A 248 0.50 7.04 4.46
CA VAL A 248 -0.85 7.15 3.88
C VAL A 248 -1.97 7.36 4.89
N HIS A 249 -1.62 7.63 6.15
CA HIS A 249 -2.54 7.67 7.28
C HIS A 249 -2.62 9.08 7.90
N CYS A 250 -3.61 9.88 7.54
CA CYS A 250 -3.60 11.30 7.87
C CYS A 250 -5.02 11.89 7.99
N PHE A 251 -5.12 13.09 8.55
CA PHE A 251 -6.36 13.87 8.65
C PHE A 251 -6.40 15.01 7.66
N ALA A 252 -7.60 15.35 7.19
CA ALA A 252 -7.80 16.51 6.34
C ALA A 252 -7.45 17.82 7.06
N LYS A 253 -7.03 18.83 6.28
CA LYS A 253 -6.85 20.20 6.74
C LYS A 253 -8.05 20.71 7.54
N GLY A 254 -7.80 21.46 8.61
CA GLY A 254 -8.82 22.04 9.48
C GLY A 254 -9.24 21.13 10.65
N THR A 255 -8.72 19.90 10.70
CA THR A 255 -8.89 19.01 11.86
C THR A 255 -8.32 19.67 13.10
N LYS A 256 -9.12 19.74 14.17
CA LYS A 256 -8.82 20.42 15.43
C LYS A 256 -8.09 19.47 16.37
N VAL A 257 -6.80 19.71 16.58
CA VAL A 257 -6.01 19.01 17.60
C VAL A 257 -6.22 19.71 18.94
N GLN A 258 -6.53 18.94 19.98
CA GLN A 258 -6.65 19.48 21.34
C GLN A 258 -5.27 19.75 21.94
N MET A 259 -5.04 20.99 22.32
CA MET A 259 -3.80 21.45 22.93
C MET A 259 -3.81 21.17 24.44
N SER A 260 -2.63 21.17 25.07
CA SER A 260 -2.50 20.89 26.51
C SER A 260 -3.26 21.86 27.42
N ASP A 261 -3.52 23.07 26.94
CA ASP A 261 -4.27 24.12 27.65
C ASP A 261 -5.78 24.07 27.38
N GLN A 262 -6.28 22.98 26.80
CA GLN A 262 -7.67 22.74 26.40
C GLN A 262 -8.16 23.60 25.23
N THR A 263 -7.30 24.44 24.65
CA THR A 263 -7.61 25.08 23.37
C THR A 263 -7.51 24.06 22.23
N SER A 264 -7.87 24.49 21.02
CA SER A 264 -7.63 23.69 19.82
C SER A 264 -6.83 24.47 18.80
N LYS A 265 -6.01 23.75 18.05
CA LYS A 265 -5.23 24.27 16.92
C LYS A 265 -5.51 23.41 15.70
N ASN A 266 -5.49 24.01 14.52
CA ASN A 266 -5.64 23.23 13.29
C ASN A 266 -4.41 22.33 13.10
N ILE A 267 -4.61 21.12 12.59
CA ILE A 267 -3.55 20.14 12.42
C ILE A 267 -2.44 20.63 11.47
N GLU A 268 -2.77 21.42 10.45
CA GLU A 268 -1.80 22.01 9.53
C GLU A 268 -0.88 23.07 10.20
N ASP A 269 -1.29 23.60 11.34
CA ASP A 269 -0.57 24.64 12.08
C ASP A 269 0.25 24.06 13.26
N ILE A 270 0.13 22.75 13.52
CA ILE A 270 0.90 22.05 14.57
C ILE A 270 2.36 21.93 14.15
N LYS A 271 3.28 22.15 15.10
CA LYS A 271 4.73 22.08 14.87
C LYS A 271 5.41 21.26 15.96
N ALA A 272 6.59 20.73 15.64
CA ALA A 272 7.46 20.12 16.64
C ALA A 272 7.73 21.12 17.78
N GLY A 273 7.58 20.66 19.03
CA GLY A 273 7.63 21.48 20.24
C GLY A 273 6.26 21.93 20.76
N ASP A 274 5.19 21.84 19.97
CA ASP A 274 3.83 22.10 20.47
C ASP A 274 3.43 21.07 21.54
N LEU A 275 2.66 21.51 22.53
CA LEU A 275 2.13 20.67 23.61
C LEU A 275 0.67 20.29 23.32
N VAL A 276 0.42 19.01 23.13
CA VAL A 276 -0.92 18.48 22.79
C VAL A 276 -1.44 17.56 23.88
N SER A 277 -2.76 17.39 23.93
CA SER A 277 -3.39 16.42 24.82
C SER A 277 -3.39 15.01 24.22
N TYR A 278 -3.10 14.03 25.06
CA TYR A 278 -3.35 12.61 24.78
C TYR A 278 -4.12 11.96 25.93
N LEU A 279 -4.84 10.87 25.65
CA LEU A 279 -5.55 10.11 26.67
C LEU A 279 -4.64 9.01 27.24
N ASP A 280 -4.36 9.06 28.54
CA ASP A 280 -3.80 7.93 29.27
C ASP A 280 -4.90 6.90 29.50
N ARG A 281 -4.93 5.84 28.69
CA ARG A 281 -5.97 4.80 28.73
C ARG A 281 -6.04 4.03 30.06
N ARG A 282 -4.97 4.03 30.87
CA ARG A 282 -4.98 3.35 32.18
C ARG A 282 -5.74 4.16 33.22
N THR A 283 -5.54 5.47 33.19
CA THR A 283 -6.19 6.40 34.14
C THR A 283 -7.48 7.01 33.60
N GLN A 284 -7.73 6.89 32.29
CA GLN A 284 -8.82 7.58 31.58
C GLN A 284 -8.78 9.10 31.78
N THR A 285 -7.57 9.68 31.82
CA THR A 285 -7.36 11.12 31.98
C THR A 285 -6.50 11.68 30.85
N LEU A 286 -6.78 12.92 30.47
CA LEU A 286 -5.97 13.64 29.51
C LEU A 286 -4.65 14.08 30.15
N LYS A 287 -3.56 13.81 29.44
CA LYS A 287 -2.19 14.20 29.77
C LYS A 287 -1.59 15.02 28.64
N THR A 288 -0.41 15.59 28.88
CA THR A 288 0.28 16.46 27.93
C THR A 288 1.46 15.71 27.33
N ALA A 289 1.63 15.81 26.01
CA ALA A 289 2.83 15.34 25.32
C ALA A 289 3.37 16.43 24.39
N THR A 290 4.68 16.41 24.16
CA THR A 290 5.32 17.29 23.18
C THR A 290 5.33 16.63 21.81
N VAL A 291 4.89 17.35 20.79
CA VAL A 291 5.01 16.92 19.39
C VAL A 291 6.48 16.88 19.01
N GLN A 292 6.96 15.71 18.58
CA GLN A 292 8.34 15.54 18.12
C GLN A 292 8.43 15.50 16.60
N LYS A 293 7.43 14.93 15.92
CA LYS A 293 7.42 14.82 14.46
C LYS A 293 6.00 14.93 13.90
N MET A 294 5.91 15.63 12.78
CA MET A 294 4.72 15.78 11.95
C MET A 294 4.98 15.16 10.57
N GLU A 295 3.95 14.62 9.95
CA GLU A 295 3.96 14.25 8.53
C GLU A 295 2.84 15.00 7.82
N SER A 296 3.08 15.34 6.55
CA SER A 296 2.05 15.94 5.69
C SER A 296 2.23 15.49 4.25
N LEU A 297 1.14 15.07 3.62
CA LEU A 297 1.12 14.54 2.27
C LEU A 297 -0.20 14.83 1.57
N MET A 298 -0.17 14.85 0.24
CA MET A 298 -1.38 14.93 -0.56
C MET A 298 -2.00 13.54 -0.65
N HIS A 299 -3.26 13.39 -0.24
CA HIS A 299 -4.00 12.14 -0.32
C HIS A 299 -5.23 12.28 -1.20
N HIS A 300 -5.71 11.15 -1.71
CA HIS A 300 -7.01 11.00 -2.32
C HIS A 300 -7.85 9.93 -1.61
N HIS A 301 -9.15 9.87 -1.89
CA HIS A 301 -10.10 8.90 -1.30
C HIS A 301 -10.19 8.96 0.25
N LEU A 302 -10.20 10.17 0.80
CA LEU A 302 -10.49 10.37 2.22
C LEU A 302 -11.92 9.93 2.56
N VAL A 303 -12.13 9.60 3.83
CA VAL A 303 -13.47 9.31 4.35
C VAL A 303 -13.84 10.34 5.40
N THR A 304 -15.09 10.81 5.35
CA THR A 304 -15.69 11.60 6.42
C THR A 304 -16.58 10.69 7.26
N TYR A 305 -16.25 10.56 8.53
CA TYR A 305 -17.07 9.88 9.52
C TYR A 305 -18.08 10.88 10.09
N HIS A 306 -19.37 10.53 10.04
CA HIS A 306 -20.46 11.35 10.56
C HIS A 306 -21.01 10.72 11.84
N PHE A 307 -21.06 11.49 12.93
CA PHE A 307 -21.46 11.02 14.25
C PHE A 307 -22.81 11.57 14.69
N GLU A 308 -23.44 10.91 15.66
CA GLU A 308 -24.79 11.22 16.16
C GLU A 308 -24.94 12.65 16.70
N SER A 309 -23.88 13.19 17.32
CA SER A 309 -23.84 14.59 17.78
C SER A 309 -23.78 15.63 16.65
N GLY A 310 -23.56 15.18 15.40
CA GLY A 310 -23.29 16.04 14.25
C GLY A 310 -21.82 16.39 14.05
N VAL A 311 -20.93 15.96 14.96
CA VAL A 311 -19.47 16.08 14.77
C VAL A 311 -19.03 15.25 13.57
N ARG A 312 -18.00 15.72 12.87
CA ARG A 312 -17.39 15.04 11.73
C ARG A 312 -15.87 15.03 11.86
N ILE A 313 -15.25 13.99 11.33
CA ILE A 313 -13.80 13.94 11.13
C ILE A 313 -13.50 13.31 9.79
N THR A 314 -12.58 13.92 9.05
CA THR A 314 -12.17 13.45 7.73
C THR A 314 -10.74 12.93 7.84
N ALA A 315 -10.55 11.66 7.52
CA ALA A 315 -9.28 10.97 7.65
C ALA A 315 -9.09 9.99 6.48
N THR A 316 -7.89 9.45 6.36
CA THR A 316 -7.63 8.27 5.55
C THR A 316 -8.27 7.05 6.23
N GLN A 317 -8.66 6.04 5.45
CA GLN A 317 -9.44 4.89 5.94
C GLN A 317 -8.70 4.00 6.94
N ASP A 318 -7.38 4.07 6.92
CA ASP A 318 -6.44 3.26 7.66
C ASP A 318 -5.96 3.94 8.94
N HIS A 319 -6.39 5.18 9.21
CA HIS A 319 -6.04 5.88 10.44
C HIS A 319 -6.72 5.20 11.65
N PRO A 320 -5.96 4.84 12.70
CA PRO A 320 -6.50 4.12 13.85
C PRO A 320 -7.26 5.05 14.81
N PHE A 321 -8.52 4.71 15.07
CA PHE A 321 -9.38 5.32 16.09
C PHE A 321 -9.53 4.38 17.28
N GLN A 322 -9.57 4.93 18.48
CA GLN A 322 -9.89 4.16 19.67
C GLN A 322 -11.41 4.04 19.80
N LEU A 323 -11.94 2.81 19.79
CA LEU A 323 -13.34 2.52 20.07
C LEU A 323 -13.51 2.07 21.52
N SER A 324 -14.68 2.34 22.09
CA SER A 324 -14.97 2.07 23.50
C SER A 324 -15.06 0.57 23.80
N GLU A 325 -15.50 -0.24 22.83
CA GLU A 325 -15.69 -1.69 23.01
C GLU A 325 -14.65 -2.56 22.27
N LYS A 326 -14.10 -2.07 21.16
CA LYS A 326 -13.25 -2.87 20.25
C LYS A 326 -11.75 -2.63 20.41
N GLY A 327 -11.34 -1.63 21.18
CA GLY A 327 -9.94 -1.19 21.16
C GLY A 327 -9.66 -0.33 19.93
N TRP A 328 -8.44 -0.39 19.42
CA TRP A 328 -8.06 0.27 18.18
C TRP A 328 -8.81 -0.31 16.97
N ALA A 329 -9.34 0.57 16.11
CA ALA A 329 -10.02 0.17 14.89
C ALA A 329 -9.77 1.17 13.74
N SER A 330 -9.83 0.68 12.50
CA SER A 330 -9.82 1.48 11.27
C SER A 330 -10.71 0.83 10.21
N LEU A 331 -10.94 1.48 9.08
CA LEU A 331 -11.59 0.83 7.91
C LEU A 331 -10.62 -0.10 7.15
N ARG A 332 -9.31 -0.01 7.42
CA ARG A 332 -8.27 -0.89 6.86
C ARG A 332 -7.33 -1.41 7.95
N PRO A 333 -7.80 -2.35 8.80
CA PRO A 333 -7.06 -2.77 9.99
C PRO A 333 -5.70 -3.39 9.67
N ASN A 334 -5.56 -4.06 8.53
CA ASN A 334 -4.28 -4.66 8.13
C ASN A 334 -3.21 -3.62 7.79
N GLN A 335 -3.61 -2.45 7.28
CA GLN A 335 -2.68 -1.34 7.03
C GLN A 335 -2.28 -0.66 8.34
N SER A 336 -3.20 -0.49 9.30
CA SER A 336 -2.87 0.09 10.60
C SER A 336 -1.89 -0.75 11.42
N LYS A 337 -1.90 -2.08 11.26
CA LYS A 337 -1.04 -3.03 12.02
C LYS A 337 0.47 -2.84 11.84
N GLN A 338 0.90 -2.04 10.84
CA GLN A 338 2.31 -1.78 10.62
C GLN A 338 2.92 -0.77 11.61
N TYR A 339 2.07 -0.01 12.31
CA TYR A 339 2.52 0.93 13.34
C TYR A 339 2.56 0.28 14.71
N LYS A 340 3.50 0.76 15.53
CA LYS A 340 3.73 0.29 16.88
C LYS A 340 2.47 0.45 17.75
N GLY A 341 1.98 -0.64 18.33
CA GLY A 341 0.83 -0.64 19.24
C GLY A 341 -0.54 -0.83 18.57
N PHE A 342 -0.57 -1.09 17.26
CA PHE A 342 -1.79 -1.27 16.46
C PHE A 342 -1.93 -2.68 15.87
N GLU A 343 -1.20 -3.66 16.40
CA GLU A 343 -1.14 -5.05 15.90
C GLU A 343 -2.50 -5.76 15.94
N ASN A 344 -3.38 -5.31 16.85
CA ASN A 344 -4.71 -5.86 17.07
C ASN A 344 -5.84 -4.95 16.57
N THR A 345 -5.57 -4.07 15.60
CA THR A 345 -6.58 -3.17 15.03
C THR A 345 -7.76 -3.96 14.46
N GLN A 346 -8.98 -3.51 14.77
CA GLN A 346 -10.26 -4.08 14.36
C GLN A 346 -10.91 -3.29 13.23
N LEU A 347 -11.93 -3.85 12.57
CA LEU A 347 -12.68 -3.17 11.51
C LEU A 347 -13.77 -2.26 12.09
N ILE A 348 -13.77 -0.99 11.68
CA ILE A 348 -14.85 -0.02 11.95
C ILE A 348 -16.09 -0.38 11.14
N LYS A 349 -17.26 -0.31 11.78
CA LYS A 349 -18.58 -0.45 11.16
C LYS A 349 -19.51 0.65 11.64
N THR A 350 -20.47 1.04 10.81
CA THR A 350 -21.56 1.93 11.23
C THR A 350 -22.23 1.40 12.49
N GLY A 351 -22.56 2.29 13.42
CA GLY A 351 -23.08 1.95 14.74
C GLY A 351 -22.02 1.74 15.83
N ASP A 352 -20.74 1.64 15.46
CA ASP A 352 -19.64 1.58 16.42
C ASP A 352 -19.53 2.85 17.28
N VAL A 353 -19.07 2.67 18.51
CA VAL A 353 -18.92 3.76 19.50
C VAL A 353 -17.44 4.09 19.66
N PHE A 354 -17.09 5.33 19.30
CA PHE A 354 -15.75 5.87 19.32
C PHE A 354 -15.48 6.55 20.66
N LEU A 355 -14.27 6.38 21.16
CA LEU A 355 -13.81 7.06 22.37
C LEU A 355 -13.41 8.49 22.02
N THR A 356 -13.89 9.44 22.82
CA THR A 356 -13.50 10.85 22.76
C THR A 356 -12.76 11.26 24.03
N GLY A 357 -12.10 12.41 24.01
CA GLY A 357 -11.39 12.92 25.19
C GLY A 357 -12.27 13.12 26.42
N ASN A 358 -13.59 13.25 26.23
CA ASN A 358 -14.57 13.57 27.28
C ASN A 358 -15.78 12.62 27.33
N GLY A 359 -15.76 11.49 26.61
CA GLY A 359 -16.91 10.60 26.50
C GLY A 359 -16.82 9.69 25.29
N ASN A 360 -17.95 9.50 24.62
CA ASN A 360 -18.08 8.62 23.48
C ASN A 360 -18.97 9.23 22.40
N GLU A 361 -18.78 8.83 21.14
CA GLU A 361 -19.57 9.27 19.99
C GLU A 361 -19.95 8.06 19.13
N LYS A 362 -21.20 7.99 18.68
CA LYS A 362 -21.69 6.87 17.87
C LYS A 362 -21.61 7.21 16.38
N LEU A 363 -20.98 6.33 15.60
CA LEU A 363 -20.87 6.47 14.16
C LEU A 363 -22.21 6.22 13.47
N VAL A 364 -22.67 7.16 12.67
CA VAL A 364 -23.95 7.12 11.96
C VAL A 364 -23.77 6.77 10.48
N SER A 365 -22.75 7.34 9.83
CA SER A 365 -22.46 7.04 8.43
C SER A 365 -21.00 7.37 8.08
N ILE A 366 -20.56 6.82 6.95
CA ILE A 366 -19.25 7.09 6.37
C ILE A 366 -19.49 7.58 4.94
N GLU A 367 -18.86 8.70 4.59
CA GLU A 367 -18.89 9.29 3.26
C GLU A 367 -17.50 9.21 2.65
N PHE A 368 -17.39 8.63 1.44
CA PHE A 368 -16.15 8.56 0.70
C PHE A 368 -16.02 9.80 -0.19
N LEU A 369 -14.88 10.48 -0.10
CA LEU A 369 -14.62 11.72 -0.81
C LEU A 369 -13.75 11.46 -2.03
N GLU A 370 -14.11 12.09 -3.15
CA GLU A 370 -13.28 12.13 -4.35
C GLU A 370 -12.34 13.35 -4.35
N GLY A 371 -11.21 13.23 -5.05
CA GLY A 371 -10.25 14.32 -5.25
C GLY A 371 -9.07 14.34 -4.28
N HIS A 372 -8.14 15.26 -4.53
CA HIS A 372 -6.90 15.42 -3.78
C HIS A 372 -7.06 16.41 -2.63
N GLN A 373 -6.58 16.05 -1.45
CA GLN A 373 -6.54 16.92 -0.28
C GLN A 373 -5.20 16.78 0.44
N GLN A 374 -4.61 17.91 0.84
CA GLN A 374 -3.45 17.89 1.72
C GLN A 374 -3.90 17.43 3.10
N THR A 375 -3.21 16.44 3.64
CA THR A 375 -3.49 15.87 4.95
C THR A 375 -2.26 15.92 5.85
N TYR A 376 -2.49 15.69 7.14
CA TYR A 376 -1.50 15.88 8.20
C TYR A 376 -1.68 14.81 9.28
N THR A 377 -0.60 14.43 9.95
CA THR A 377 -0.65 13.58 11.14
C THR A 377 0.51 13.87 12.09
N ILE A 378 0.34 13.52 13.37
CA ILE A 378 1.42 13.52 14.35
C ILE A 378 2.02 12.11 14.35
N SER A 379 3.26 11.97 13.87
CA SER A 379 3.94 10.67 13.75
C SER A 379 4.83 10.34 14.94
N LYS A 380 5.08 11.31 15.84
CA LYS A 380 5.81 11.06 17.09
C LYS A 380 5.49 12.06 18.18
N LEU A 381 5.24 11.54 19.38
CA LEU A 381 5.11 12.29 20.63
C LEU A 381 6.24 11.94 21.60
N SER A 382 6.50 12.82 22.57
CA SER A 382 7.45 12.55 23.67
C SER A 382 7.01 11.41 24.59
N GLU A 383 5.69 11.24 24.74
CA GLU A 383 5.05 10.17 25.50
C GLU A 383 3.62 9.97 24.98
N GLY A 384 3.05 8.78 25.25
CA GLY A 384 1.75 8.40 24.73
C GLY A 384 1.80 7.88 23.29
N ASP A 385 0.71 7.22 22.90
CA ASP A 385 0.52 6.56 21.60
C ASP A 385 -0.72 7.09 20.87
N ASN A 386 -1.29 8.20 21.35
CA ASN A 386 -2.51 8.79 20.82
C ASN A 386 -2.52 10.31 21.00
N PHE A 387 -3.44 10.99 20.34
CA PHE A 387 -3.76 12.40 20.55
C PHE A 387 -5.26 12.62 20.33
N ILE A 388 -5.75 13.82 20.61
CA ILE A 388 -7.16 14.17 20.43
C ILE A 388 -7.36 15.01 19.16
N ALA A 389 -8.14 14.50 18.22
CA ALA A 389 -8.45 15.14 16.94
C ALA A 389 -9.98 15.25 16.74
N ASN A 390 -10.51 16.45 16.54
CA ASN A 390 -11.96 16.77 16.59
C ASN A 390 -12.67 16.14 17.80
N GLY A 391 -11.98 16.00 18.93
CA GLY A 391 -12.48 15.35 20.14
C GLY A 391 -12.25 13.84 20.21
N PHE A 392 -11.93 13.15 19.12
CA PHE A 392 -11.70 11.71 19.08
C PHE A 392 -10.30 11.32 19.53
N VAL A 393 -10.19 10.17 20.20
CA VAL A 393 -8.89 9.57 20.53
C VAL A 393 -8.38 8.81 19.31
N VAL A 394 -7.29 9.31 18.74
CA VAL A 394 -6.70 8.81 17.49
C VAL A 394 -5.24 8.43 17.69
N GLY A 395 -4.75 7.44 16.97
CA GLY A 395 -3.42 6.87 17.18
C GLY A 395 -2.28 7.76 16.66
N VAL A 396 -1.12 7.66 17.31
CA VAL A 396 0.14 8.21 16.82
C VAL A 396 0.87 7.14 16.03
N GLU A 397 1.18 7.44 14.77
CA GLU A 397 1.76 6.49 13.81
C GLU A 397 3.29 6.41 13.94
N GLU A 398 3.75 6.02 15.12
CA GLU A 398 5.17 5.77 15.34
C GLU A 398 5.56 4.43 14.67
N LEU A 399 6.49 4.48 13.73
CA LEU A 399 7.11 3.29 13.16
C LEU A 399 8.05 2.65 14.20
N GLU A 400 8.08 1.32 14.25
CA GLU A 400 9.18 0.63 14.92
C GLU A 400 10.51 1.09 14.30
N ALA A 401 11.50 1.38 15.15
CA ALA A 401 12.82 1.73 14.67
C ALA A 401 13.36 0.57 13.83
N SER A 402 13.42 0.74 12.51
CA SER A 402 13.98 -0.29 11.64
C SER A 402 15.47 -0.42 11.96
N GLU A 403 15.91 -1.58 12.42
CA GLU A 403 17.32 -1.95 12.37
C GLU A 403 17.78 -1.87 10.89
N GLY A 404 18.61 -0.87 10.58
CA GLY A 404 19.30 -0.80 9.29
C GLY A 404 18.77 0.23 8.29
N MET A 405 18.58 1.49 8.70
CA MET A 405 19.00 2.56 7.80
C MET A 405 20.53 2.64 7.89
N VAL A 406 21.22 2.04 6.91
CA VAL A 406 22.62 2.36 6.66
C VAL A 406 22.63 3.78 6.12
N ASP A 407 22.85 4.71 7.03
CA ASP A 407 23.25 6.08 6.78
C ASP A 407 24.54 6.01 5.95
N ASN A 408 24.42 5.96 4.62
CA ASN A 408 25.58 6.04 3.71
C ASN A 408 26.04 7.49 3.65
N LYS A 409 26.48 8.02 4.79
CA LYS A 409 27.46 9.10 4.84
C LYS A 409 28.81 8.49 4.54
N LYS A 410 29.19 8.51 3.27
CA LYS A 410 30.55 8.77 2.80
C LYS A 410 30.59 9.01 1.30
#